data_AF-A0AB37HS15-F1
#
_entry.id   AF-A0AB37HS15-F1
#
_cell.length_a   1.000
_cell.length_b   1.000
_cell.length_c   1.000
_cell.angle_alpha   90.00
_cell.angle_beta   90.00
_cell.angle_gamma   90.00
#
_symmetry.space_group_name_H-M   'P 1'
#
loop_
_entity.id
_entity.type
_entity.pdbx_description
1 polymer ?
#
loop_
_entity_poly.entity_id
_entity_poly.type
_entity_poly.pdbx_seq_one_letter_code
_entity_poly.pdbx_strand_id
1 'polypeptide(L)'
;MQRKTYEKYEQINTMFDALENQIIHSGDLSHFRQNLYYVNHEHHENYEALLLYYNQANNDPIVDGACYIIAIPEIFNVINIFDNPLPFSWVYTETGLTEEMKSLSVHLQYLVAAALETSQIQIFTPSGYTMGMTNWSIHQLRLFWQYTAIVRRQAVQTI
;
A
#
# COMPACT_ATOMS: atom_id res chain seq x y z
N MET A 1 -17.25 20.93 -11.38
CA MET A 1 -17.30 20.93 -9.90
C MET A 1 -18.23 19.84 -9.35
N GLN A 2 -19.44 19.64 -9.89
CA GLN A 2 -20.36 18.57 -9.47
C GLN A 2 -19.85 17.12 -9.64
N ARG A 3 -19.03 16.85 -10.66
CA ARG A 3 -18.49 15.51 -10.95
C ARG A 3 -17.60 14.95 -9.83
N LYS A 4 -16.67 15.77 -9.31
CA LYS A 4 -15.81 15.42 -8.16
C LYS A 4 -16.62 15.19 -6.86
N THR A 5 -17.76 15.85 -6.72
CA THR A 5 -18.65 15.66 -5.55
C THR A 5 -19.38 14.32 -5.64
N TYR A 6 -19.81 13.92 -6.85
CA TYR A 6 -20.48 12.65 -7.08
C TYR A 6 -19.54 11.45 -6.86
N GLU A 7 -18.31 11.55 -7.38
CA GLU A 7 -17.24 10.55 -7.17
C GLU A 7 -16.94 10.35 -5.68
N LYS A 8 -16.95 11.41 -4.86
CA LYS A 8 -16.80 11.30 -3.40
C LYS A 8 -17.95 10.55 -2.74
N TYR A 9 -19.20 10.82 -3.12
CA TYR A 9 -20.34 10.11 -2.54
C TYR A 9 -20.36 8.63 -2.93
N GLU A 10 -19.96 8.31 -4.16
CA GLU A 10 -19.81 6.93 -4.63
C GLU A 10 -18.71 6.19 -3.87
N GLN A 11 -17.55 6.83 -3.64
CA GLN A 11 -16.47 6.29 -2.81
C GLN A 11 -16.90 6.05 -1.36
N ILE A 12 -17.65 7.00 -0.77
CA ILE A 12 -18.20 6.86 0.59
C ILE A 12 -19.18 5.68 0.68
N ASN A 13 -20.09 5.54 -0.28
CA ASN A 13 -21.03 4.42 -0.30
C ASN A 13 -20.31 3.08 -0.46
N THR A 14 -19.29 3.05 -1.32
CA THR A 14 -18.43 1.86 -1.49
C THR A 14 -17.70 1.49 -0.19
N MET A 15 -17.25 2.47 0.59
CA MET A 15 -16.69 2.24 1.93
C MET A 15 -17.73 1.63 2.88
N PHE A 16 -18.97 2.14 2.88
CA PHE A 16 -20.05 1.59 3.72
C PHE A 16 -20.38 0.14 3.36
N ASP A 17 -20.47 -0.17 2.06
CA ASP A 17 -20.71 -1.54 1.60
C ASP A 17 -19.55 -2.48 1.96
N ALA A 18 -18.31 -1.99 1.90
CA ALA A 18 -17.13 -2.74 2.33
C ALA A 18 -17.14 -2.99 3.85
N LEU A 19 -17.50 -1.99 4.64
CA LEU A 19 -17.67 -2.10 6.09
C LEU A 19 -18.75 -3.11 6.47
N GLU A 20 -19.91 -3.07 5.81
CA GLU A 20 -21.01 -4.01 6.03
C GLU A 20 -20.58 -5.45 5.69
N ASN A 21 -19.91 -5.63 4.54
CA ASN A 21 -19.35 -6.93 4.17
C ASN A 21 -18.29 -7.42 5.16
N GLN A 22 -17.44 -6.55 5.70
CA GLN A 22 -16.44 -6.90 6.70
C GLN A 22 -17.11 -7.34 8.00
N ILE A 23 -18.15 -6.66 8.47
CA ILE A 23 -18.91 -7.07 9.66
C ILE A 23 -19.54 -8.46 9.48
N ILE A 24 -20.01 -8.78 8.27
CA ILE A 24 -20.68 -10.05 7.97
C ILE A 24 -19.67 -11.21 7.74
N HIS A 25 -18.47 -10.93 7.23
CA HIS A 25 -17.51 -11.96 6.76
C HIS A 25 -16.14 -11.94 7.48
N SER A 26 -15.93 -11.11 8.51
CA SER A 26 -14.64 -11.02 9.22
C SER A 26 -14.40 -12.22 10.14
N GLY A 27 -13.81 -13.28 9.59
CA GLY A 27 -13.18 -14.35 10.37
C GLY A 27 -11.68 -14.37 10.11
N ASP A 28 -11.27 -15.02 9.04
CA ASP A 28 -9.87 -15.46 8.90
C ASP A 28 -8.89 -14.36 8.47
N LEU A 29 -9.26 -13.50 7.50
CA LEU A 29 -8.32 -12.50 6.97
C LEU A 29 -8.05 -11.36 7.95
N SER A 30 -9.05 -10.93 8.72
CA SER A 30 -8.86 -9.89 9.75
C SER A 30 -7.98 -10.40 10.89
N HIS A 31 -8.17 -11.65 11.34
CA HIS A 31 -7.29 -12.27 12.33
C HIS A 31 -5.86 -12.49 11.83
N PHE A 32 -5.68 -12.81 10.54
CA PHE A 32 -4.35 -12.87 9.93
C PHE A 32 -3.66 -11.51 9.97
N ARG A 33 -4.37 -10.43 9.61
CA ARG A 33 -3.81 -9.06 9.56
C ARG A 33 -3.36 -8.52 10.92
N GLN A 34 -4.01 -8.93 12.02
CA GLN A 34 -3.60 -8.57 13.38
C GLN A 34 -2.19 -9.07 13.75
N ASN A 35 -1.69 -10.10 13.08
CA ASN A 35 -0.40 -10.71 13.38
C ASN A 35 0.73 -10.26 12.44
N LEU A 36 0.46 -9.34 11.51
CA LEU A 36 1.47 -8.80 10.62
C LEU A 36 2.43 -7.89 11.38
N TYR A 37 3.62 -7.71 10.81
CA TYR A 37 4.55 -6.70 11.31
C TYR A 37 4.04 -5.30 10.98
N TYR A 38 4.06 -4.40 11.95
CA TYR A 38 3.82 -2.96 11.75
C TYR A 38 4.92 -2.15 12.43
N VAL A 39 5.23 -0.95 11.92
CA VAL A 39 6.19 -0.07 12.61
C VAL A 39 5.67 0.40 13.97
N ASN A 40 4.36 0.66 14.07
CA ASN A 40 3.65 1.09 15.27
C ASN A 40 2.14 0.84 15.10
N HIS A 41 1.34 1.29 16.07
CA HIS A 41 -0.12 1.15 16.03
C HIS A 41 -0.76 1.96 14.90
N GLU A 42 -0.29 3.19 14.67
CA GLU A 42 -0.77 4.09 13.61
C GLU A 42 -0.65 3.44 12.23
N HIS A 43 0.43 2.72 11.97
CA HIS A 43 0.62 1.97 10.73
C HIS A 43 -0.49 0.93 10.49
N HIS A 44 -0.92 0.24 11.55
CA HIS A 44 -2.00 -0.74 11.46
C HIS A 44 -3.36 -0.08 11.23
N GLU A 45 -3.64 1.02 11.92
CA GLU A 45 -4.90 1.78 11.74
C GLU A 45 -5.00 2.36 10.32
N ASN A 46 -3.91 2.96 9.82
CA ASN A 46 -3.84 3.47 8.45
C ASN A 46 -4.07 2.34 7.43
N TYR A 47 -3.48 1.16 7.66
CA TYR A 47 -3.62 0.02 6.76
C TYR A 47 -5.07 -0.47 6.68
N GLU A 48 -5.77 -0.65 7.80
CA GLU A 48 -7.18 -1.04 7.76
C GLU A 48 -8.04 0.03 7.08
N ALA A 49 -7.77 1.32 7.31
CA ALA A 49 -8.48 2.41 6.62
C ALA A 49 -8.27 2.38 5.10
N LEU A 50 -7.06 2.05 4.65
CA LEU A 50 -6.72 1.94 3.23
C LEU A 50 -7.37 0.72 2.56
N LEU A 51 -7.49 -0.40 3.26
CA LEU A 51 -8.20 -1.57 2.75
C LEU A 51 -9.69 -1.29 2.53
N LEU A 52 -10.29 -0.43 3.36
CA LEU A 52 -11.67 0.03 3.17
C LEU A 52 -11.80 0.96 1.96
N TYR A 53 -10.82 1.85 1.74
CA TYR A 53 -10.83 2.76 0.61
C TYR A 53 -10.56 2.05 -0.72
N TYR A 54 -9.50 1.23 -0.78
CA TYR A 54 -9.14 0.43 -1.94
C TYR A 54 -9.76 -0.97 -1.84
N ASN A 55 -11.07 -1.07 -1.99
CA ASN A 55 -11.82 -2.34 -1.86
C ASN A 55 -11.27 -3.50 -2.72
N GLN A 56 -10.55 -3.19 -3.80
CA GLN A 56 -9.83 -4.11 -4.67
C GLN A 56 -8.80 -4.96 -3.91
N ALA A 57 -8.23 -4.44 -2.82
CA ALA A 57 -7.28 -5.13 -1.96
C ALA A 57 -7.81 -6.46 -1.39
N ASN A 58 -9.13 -6.61 -1.27
CA ASN A 58 -9.72 -7.87 -0.83
C ASN A 58 -9.39 -9.02 -1.79
N ASN A 59 -9.35 -8.74 -3.09
CA ASN A 59 -9.17 -9.74 -4.14
C ASN A 59 -7.80 -9.69 -4.81
N ASP A 60 -7.11 -8.56 -4.75
CA ASP A 60 -5.80 -8.35 -5.37
C ASP A 60 -4.69 -8.20 -4.31
N PRO A 61 -3.82 -9.23 -4.14
CA PRO A 61 -2.69 -9.17 -3.21
C PRO A 61 -1.69 -8.05 -3.50
N ILE A 62 -1.59 -7.57 -4.76
CA ILE A 62 -0.70 -6.47 -5.13
C ILE A 62 -1.26 -5.16 -4.56
N VAL A 63 -2.57 -4.93 -4.71
CA VAL A 63 -3.24 -3.76 -4.14
C VAL A 63 -3.23 -3.81 -2.61
N ASP A 64 -3.42 -5.00 -2.02
CA ASP A 64 -3.29 -5.22 -0.57
C ASP A 64 -1.88 -4.86 -0.08
N GLY A 65 -0.85 -5.38 -0.74
CA GLY A 65 0.54 -5.03 -0.44
C GLY A 65 0.83 -3.53 -0.60
N ALA A 66 0.27 -2.90 -1.62
CA ALA A 66 0.42 -1.46 -1.83
C ALA A 66 -0.22 -0.67 -0.68
N CYS A 67 -1.42 -1.06 -0.22
CA CYS A 67 -2.07 -0.47 0.94
C CYS A 67 -1.19 -0.59 2.20
N TYR A 68 -0.57 -1.75 2.42
CA TYR A 68 0.34 -1.94 3.54
C TYR A 68 1.56 -1.00 3.47
N ILE A 69 2.14 -0.77 2.29
CA ILE A 69 3.27 0.14 2.14
C ILE A 69 2.87 1.60 2.37
N ILE A 70 1.81 2.07 1.74
CA ILE A 70 1.39 3.47 1.85
C ILE A 70 0.83 3.80 3.24
N ALA A 71 0.44 2.79 4.03
CA ALA A 71 -0.01 2.94 5.41
C ALA A 71 1.11 3.40 6.36
N ILE A 72 2.39 3.21 6.00
CA ILE A 72 3.53 3.64 6.82
C ILE A 72 3.35 5.13 7.14
N PRO A 73 3.35 5.56 8.41
CA PRO A 73 3.00 6.94 8.78
C PRO A 73 3.79 8.02 8.04
N GLU A 74 5.09 7.80 7.80
CA GLU A 74 5.94 8.72 7.02
C GLU A 74 5.46 8.89 5.57
N ILE A 75 4.85 7.86 4.98
CA ILE A 75 4.27 7.91 3.63
C ILE A 75 2.84 8.45 3.70
N PHE A 76 2.02 7.89 4.60
CA PHE A 76 0.61 8.23 4.73
C PHE A 76 0.39 9.73 4.97
N ASN A 77 1.25 10.37 5.77
CA ASN A 77 1.14 11.78 6.12
C ASN A 77 1.52 12.76 4.99
N VAL A 78 2.23 12.30 3.95
CA VAL A 78 2.63 13.17 2.82
C VAL A 78 1.74 13.02 1.59
N ILE A 79 0.84 12.02 1.58
CA ILE A 79 -0.05 11.75 0.46
C ILE A 79 -1.49 12.09 0.79
N ASN A 80 -2.24 12.57 -0.21
CA ASN A 80 -3.69 12.62 -0.12
C ASN A 80 -4.30 11.43 -0.86
N ILE A 81 -4.71 10.41 -0.11
CA ILE A 81 -5.26 9.16 -0.69
C ILE A 81 -6.54 9.40 -1.51
N PHE A 82 -7.32 10.44 -1.19
CA PHE A 82 -8.58 10.76 -1.88
C PHE A 82 -8.38 11.34 -3.29
N ASP A 83 -7.19 11.87 -3.57
CA ASP A 83 -6.86 12.41 -4.89
C ASP A 83 -6.31 11.31 -5.82
N ASN A 84 -6.12 10.10 -5.31
CA ASN A 84 -5.44 9.02 -5.99
C ASN A 84 -6.39 7.84 -6.26
N PRO A 85 -6.71 7.56 -7.53
CA PRO A 85 -7.56 6.41 -7.88
C PRO A 85 -6.83 5.08 -7.70
N LEU A 86 -5.50 5.07 -7.67
CA LEU A 86 -4.67 3.88 -7.47
C LEU A 86 -3.67 4.12 -6.32
N PRO A 87 -3.30 3.09 -5.54
CA PRO A 87 -2.42 3.24 -4.37
C PRO A 87 -1.11 4.00 -4.63
N PHE A 88 -0.52 3.85 -5.82
CA PHE A 88 0.77 4.47 -6.18
C PHE A 88 0.66 5.53 -7.29
N SER A 89 -0.54 6.03 -7.62
CA SER A 89 -0.66 7.07 -8.66
C SER A 89 0.02 8.40 -8.29
N TRP A 90 0.36 8.60 -7.02
CA TRP A 90 1.08 9.76 -6.53
C TRP A 90 2.61 9.66 -6.69
N VAL A 91 3.16 8.53 -7.14
CA VAL A 91 4.63 8.30 -7.10
C VAL A 91 5.37 8.99 -8.26
N TYR A 92 4.78 8.96 -9.46
CA TYR A 92 5.41 9.51 -10.67
C TYR A 92 4.37 10.06 -11.64
N THR A 93 4.84 10.93 -12.52
CA THR A 93 4.10 11.57 -13.62
C THR A 93 4.87 11.39 -14.92
N GLU A 94 4.33 11.92 -16.02
CA GLU A 94 5.03 11.98 -17.31
C GLU A 94 6.39 12.70 -17.23
N THR A 95 6.55 13.62 -16.27
CA THR A 95 7.78 14.40 -16.06
C THR A 95 8.77 13.77 -15.08
N GLY A 96 8.46 12.59 -14.54
CA GLY A 96 9.28 11.90 -13.53
C GLY A 96 8.62 11.85 -12.15
N LEU A 97 9.43 11.70 -11.10
CA LEU A 97 8.93 11.58 -9.72
C LEU A 97 8.20 12.84 -9.26
N THR A 98 7.14 12.64 -8.51
CA THR A 98 6.39 13.72 -7.83
C THR A 98 7.18 14.31 -6.66
N GLU A 99 6.72 15.46 -6.15
CA GLU A 99 7.35 16.10 -5.00
C GLU A 99 7.08 15.33 -3.70
N GLU A 100 5.91 14.69 -3.60
CA GLU A 100 5.54 13.80 -2.50
C GLU A 100 6.55 12.64 -2.40
N MET A 101 6.85 11.98 -3.52
CA MET A 101 7.84 10.89 -3.56
C MET A 101 9.25 11.38 -3.21
N LYS A 102 9.65 12.56 -3.70
CA LYS A 102 10.98 13.13 -3.39
C LYS A 102 11.12 13.57 -1.93
N SER A 103 10.01 13.92 -1.28
CA SER A 103 10.00 14.34 0.13
C SER A 103 10.25 13.20 1.11
N LEU A 104 10.03 11.95 0.68
CA LEU A 104 10.26 10.76 1.49
C LEU A 104 11.74 10.51 1.73
N SER A 105 12.05 9.83 2.84
CA SER A 105 13.39 9.32 3.05
C SER A 105 13.80 8.34 1.94
N VAL A 106 15.08 8.38 1.54
CA VAL A 106 15.61 7.56 0.44
C VAL A 106 15.30 6.07 0.62
N HIS A 107 15.33 5.58 1.86
CA HIS A 107 15.02 4.19 2.18
C HIS A 107 13.55 3.82 1.90
N LEU A 108 12.62 4.74 2.17
CA LEU A 108 11.19 4.56 1.85
C LEU A 108 10.93 4.73 0.36
N GLN A 109 11.67 5.61 -0.32
CA GLN A 109 11.61 5.71 -1.79
C GLN A 109 11.96 4.37 -2.45
N TYR A 110 12.99 3.68 -1.95
CA TYR A 110 13.32 2.33 -2.45
C TYR A 110 12.24 1.30 -2.14
N LEU A 111 11.58 1.41 -0.98
CA LEU A 111 10.49 0.50 -0.58
C LEU A 111 9.30 0.63 -1.53
N VAL A 112 8.89 1.87 -1.82
CA VAL A 112 7.82 2.19 -2.78
C VAL A 112 8.20 1.76 -4.19
N ALA A 113 9.43 2.01 -4.62
CA ALA A 113 9.91 1.57 -5.93
C ALA A 113 9.93 0.04 -6.06
N ALA A 114 10.42 -0.68 -5.04
CA ALA A 114 10.41 -2.14 -5.02
C ALA A 114 8.97 -2.70 -5.02
N ALA A 115 8.00 -2.00 -4.42
CA ALA A 115 6.60 -2.38 -4.50
C ALA A 115 6.06 -2.20 -5.94
N LEU A 116 6.33 -1.08 -6.59
CA LEU A 116 5.97 -0.84 -8.00
C LEU A 116 6.59 -1.87 -8.96
N GLU A 117 7.82 -2.31 -8.67
CA GLU A 117 8.52 -3.32 -9.47
C GLU A 117 7.77 -4.67 -9.50
N THR A 118 6.97 -4.99 -8.48
CA THR A 118 6.11 -6.20 -8.50
C THR A 118 5.00 -6.12 -9.56
N SER A 119 4.64 -4.91 -9.97
CA SER A 119 3.71 -4.62 -11.08
C SER A 119 4.44 -4.35 -12.39
N GLN A 120 5.72 -4.73 -12.50
CA GLN A 120 6.58 -4.51 -13.67
C GLN A 120 6.83 -3.03 -14.01
N ILE A 121 6.64 -2.12 -13.05
CA ILE A 121 6.91 -0.69 -13.21
C ILE A 121 8.24 -0.38 -12.55
N GLN A 122 9.23 0.01 -13.35
CA GLN A 122 10.56 0.38 -12.88
C GLN A 122 10.77 1.89 -13.00
N ILE A 123 10.90 2.57 -11.86
CA ILE A 123 11.12 4.03 -11.78
C ILE A 123 12.57 4.42 -11.50
N PHE A 124 13.41 3.47 -11.09
CA PHE A 124 14.83 3.70 -10.78
C PHE A 124 15.76 2.76 -11.54
N THR A 125 16.95 3.25 -11.85
CA THR A 125 18.09 2.47 -12.37
C THR A 125 19.36 2.90 -11.62
N PRO A 126 19.97 2.07 -10.77
CA PRO A 126 19.60 0.69 -10.39
C PRO A 126 18.22 0.59 -9.72
N SER A 127 17.60 -0.60 -9.75
CA SER A 127 16.22 -0.79 -9.27
C SER A 127 16.06 -0.50 -7.78
N GLY A 128 14.85 -0.12 -7.36
CA GLY A 128 14.48 0.07 -5.97
C GLY A 128 14.77 -1.15 -5.12
N TYR A 129 14.49 -2.36 -5.61
CA TYR A 129 14.90 -3.60 -4.94
C TYR A 129 16.43 -3.69 -4.74
N THR A 130 17.22 -3.43 -5.79
CA THR A 130 18.68 -3.51 -5.73
C THR A 130 19.26 -2.50 -4.73
N MET A 131 18.77 -1.27 -4.78
CA MET A 131 19.16 -0.21 -3.86
C MET A 131 18.69 -0.50 -2.44
N GLY A 132 17.49 -1.05 -2.27
CA GLY A 132 16.96 -1.49 -0.98
C GLY A 132 17.81 -2.57 -0.33
N MET A 133 18.13 -3.65 -1.05
CA MET A 133 18.92 -4.77 -0.52
C MET A 133 20.32 -4.38 -0.05
N THR A 134 20.88 -3.31 -0.60
CA THR A 134 22.21 -2.80 -0.24
C THR A 134 22.19 -1.71 0.85
N ASN A 135 21.03 -1.13 1.15
CA ASN A 135 20.93 0.04 2.05
C ASN A 135 19.90 -0.09 3.18
N TRP A 136 18.94 -1.03 3.11
CA TRP A 136 17.91 -1.17 4.14
C TRP A 136 18.48 -1.71 5.46
N SER A 137 18.07 -1.06 6.54
CA SER A 137 18.19 -1.59 7.90
C SER A 137 17.26 -2.79 8.11
N ILE A 138 17.44 -3.48 9.24
CA ILE A 138 16.57 -4.60 9.63
C ILE A 138 15.09 -4.20 9.73
N HIS A 139 14.80 -2.95 10.12
CA HIS A 139 13.42 -2.47 10.20
C HIS A 139 12.76 -2.37 8.82
N GLN A 140 13.47 -1.81 7.84
CA GLN A 140 12.97 -1.72 6.46
C GLN A 140 12.91 -3.10 5.79
N LEU A 141 13.84 -4.01 6.10
CA LEU A 141 13.77 -5.39 5.64
C LEU A 141 12.54 -6.11 6.18
N ARG A 142 12.18 -5.93 7.46
CA ARG A 142 10.95 -6.51 8.03
C ARG A 142 9.70 -5.98 7.34
N LEU A 143 9.66 -4.68 7.02
CA LEU A 143 8.58 -4.10 6.23
C LEU A 143 8.50 -4.74 4.84
N PHE A 144 9.64 -4.85 4.16
CA PHE A 144 9.71 -5.45 2.83
C PHE A 144 9.31 -6.94 2.85
N TRP A 145 9.77 -7.72 3.81
CA TRP A 145 9.37 -9.12 3.96
C TRP A 145 7.88 -9.26 4.20
N GLN A 146 7.31 -8.44 5.09
CA GLN A 146 5.88 -8.45 5.34
C GLN A 146 5.08 -8.10 4.07
N TYR A 147 5.52 -7.10 3.32
CA TYR A 147 4.95 -6.75 2.02
C TYR A 147 4.99 -7.94 1.05
N THR A 148 6.16 -8.59 0.89
CA THR A 148 6.28 -9.74 -0.03
C THR A 148 5.40 -10.92 0.41
N ALA A 149 5.22 -11.13 1.72
CA ALA A 149 4.35 -12.17 2.25
C ALA A 149 2.87 -11.89 1.94
N ILE A 150 2.43 -10.62 2.00
CA ILE A 150 1.08 -10.20 1.62
C ILE A 150 0.87 -10.45 0.12
N VAL A 151 1.76 -9.94 -0.74
CA VAL A 151 1.68 -10.09 -2.20
C VAL A 151 1.69 -11.56 -2.62
N ARG A 152 2.44 -12.40 -1.90
CA ARG A 152 2.57 -13.84 -2.16
C ARG A 152 1.66 -14.71 -1.29
N ARG A 153 0.62 -14.17 -0.64
CA ARG A 153 -0.25 -14.94 0.29
C ARG A 153 -0.91 -16.18 -0.34
N GLN A 154 -1.07 -16.20 -1.66
CA GLN A 154 -1.63 -17.33 -2.43
C GLN A 154 -0.56 -18.29 -2.97
N ALA A 155 0.72 -18.07 -2.69
CA ALA A 155 1.77 -18.98 -3.13
C ALA A 155 1.56 -20.33 -2.44
N VAL A 156 1.17 -21.33 -3.22
CA VAL A 156 1.01 -22.71 -2.76
C VAL A 156 2.34 -23.16 -2.16
N GLN A 157 2.29 -23.68 -0.93
CA GLN A 157 3.40 -24.38 -0.28
C GLN A 157 3.73 -25.65 -1.07
N THR A 158 4.39 -25.49 -2.22
CA THR A 158 5.06 -26.60 -2.91
C THR A 158 6.48 -26.59 -2.37
N ILE A 159 6.69 -27.34 -1.28
CA ILE A 159 8.02 -27.71 -0.77
C ILE A 159 8.19 -29.19 -1.11
#